data_AF-A0A954CA72-F1
#
_entry.id   AF-A0A954CA72-F1
#
_cell.length_a   1.000
_cell.length_b   1.000
_cell.length_c   1.000
_cell.angle_alpha   90.00
_cell.angle_beta   90.00
_cell.angle_gamma   90.00
#
_symmetry.space_group_name_H-M   'P 1'
#
loop_
_entity.id
_entity.type
_entity.pdbx_description
1 polymer ?
#
loop_
_entity_poly.entity_id
_entity_poly.type
_entity_poly.pdbx_seq_one_letter_code
_entity_poly.pdbx_strand_id
1 'polypeptide(L)'
;MRPVSKPRNEAPHPRRAETLPSALPNAFGIAGLVHDADAATEARPGRVSLVGTGPGAAEHLTLKAVRTLAAADVLLIDALVEEEVLDYANPAALRVQVGKRGGKASCRQEDINDLMVVLARSGKHVVRLKSGDPSVFGRAGEEIERLDAEGIPVE
;
A
#
# COMPACT_ATOMS: atom_id res chain seq x y z
N MET A 1 17.11 -46.12 -25.36
CA MET A 1 17.62 -44.75 -25.13
C MET A 1 16.55 -43.77 -25.60
N ARG A 2 15.73 -43.21 -24.71
CA ARG A 2 14.77 -42.13 -25.04
C ARG A 2 15.38 -40.80 -24.59
N PRO A 3 15.34 -39.71 -25.37
CA PRO A 3 15.89 -38.45 -24.93
C PRO A 3 14.97 -37.79 -23.90
N VAL A 4 15.58 -37.24 -22.85
CA VAL A 4 14.93 -36.50 -21.76
C VAL A 4 14.53 -35.11 -22.27
N SER A 5 13.24 -34.83 -22.29
CA SER A 5 12.68 -33.50 -22.58
C SER A 5 13.00 -32.57 -21.41
N LYS A 6 13.81 -31.51 -21.64
CA LYS A 6 13.93 -30.40 -20.68
C LYS A 6 12.63 -29.59 -20.68
N PRO A 7 12.09 -29.16 -19.52
CA PRO A 7 11.02 -28.17 -19.51
C PRO A 7 11.56 -26.81 -19.97
N ARG A 8 10.83 -26.17 -20.89
CA ARG A 8 11.10 -24.79 -21.32
C ARG A 8 10.75 -23.86 -20.17
N ASN A 9 11.75 -23.10 -19.72
CA ASN A 9 11.57 -22.00 -18.80
C ASN A 9 10.89 -20.86 -19.57
N GLU A 10 9.57 -20.73 -19.47
CA GLU A 10 8.84 -19.56 -19.97
C GLU A 10 9.10 -18.39 -19.04
N ALA A 11 9.90 -17.43 -19.51
CA ALA A 11 10.07 -16.15 -18.84
C ALA A 11 8.72 -15.43 -18.76
N PRO A 12 8.37 -14.80 -17.62
CA PRO A 12 7.12 -14.05 -17.52
C PRO A 12 7.18 -12.85 -18.48
N HIS A 13 6.16 -12.73 -19.33
CA HIS A 13 5.98 -11.60 -20.23
C HIS A 13 5.98 -10.26 -19.47
N PRO A 14 6.63 -9.20 -20.00
CA PRO A 14 6.48 -7.86 -19.44
C PRO A 14 5.03 -7.41 -19.67
N ARG A 15 4.21 -7.39 -18.62
CA ARG A 15 2.85 -6.83 -18.72
C ARG A 15 2.98 -5.34 -18.98
N ARG A 16 2.32 -4.90 -20.06
CA ARG A 16 2.22 -3.50 -20.47
C ARG A 16 1.78 -2.66 -19.27
N ALA A 17 2.50 -1.56 -19.02
CA ALA A 17 2.06 -0.51 -18.11
C ALA A 17 0.73 0.04 -18.62
N GLU A 18 -0.39 -0.49 -18.14
CA GLU A 18 -1.68 0.17 -18.27
C GLU A 18 -1.59 1.46 -17.47
N THR A 19 -1.61 2.59 -18.17
CA THR A 19 -1.58 3.93 -17.59
C THR A 19 -2.75 4.08 -16.63
N LEU A 20 -2.45 4.05 -15.33
CA LEU A 20 -3.41 4.34 -14.26
C LEU A 20 -3.94 5.77 -14.43
N PRO A 21 -5.22 6.05 -14.16
CA PRO A 21 -5.82 7.35 -14.43
C PRO A 21 -5.12 8.44 -13.62
N SER A 22 -4.59 9.46 -14.29
CA SER A 22 -3.90 10.62 -13.69
C SER A 22 -4.75 11.45 -12.71
N ALA A 23 -6.03 11.12 -12.56
CA ALA A 23 -6.97 11.79 -11.67
C ALA A 23 -6.83 11.38 -10.19
N LEU A 24 -6.44 10.12 -9.90
CA LEU A 24 -6.38 9.62 -8.53
C LEU A 24 -5.33 10.37 -7.67
N PRO A 25 -4.10 10.62 -8.16
CA PRO A 25 -3.12 11.38 -7.39
C PRO A 25 -3.58 12.79 -7.04
N ASN A 26 -4.33 13.45 -7.93
CA ASN A 26 -4.88 14.78 -7.67
C ASN A 26 -6.03 14.74 -6.66
N ALA A 27 -6.89 13.72 -6.72
CA ALA A 27 -8.02 13.56 -5.80
C ALA A 27 -7.59 13.39 -4.33
N PHE A 28 -6.40 12.81 -4.09
CA PHE A 28 -5.82 12.66 -2.75
C PHE A 28 -4.77 13.73 -2.41
N GLY A 29 -4.51 14.70 -3.30
CA GLY A 29 -3.51 15.76 -3.08
C GLY A 29 -2.06 15.26 -3.09
N ILE A 30 -1.78 14.14 -3.78
CA ILE A 30 -0.49 13.43 -3.75
C ILE A 30 0.28 13.50 -5.07
N ALA A 31 -0.17 14.32 -6.03
CA ALA A 31 0.38 14.37 -7.38
C ALA A 31 1.91 14.56 -7.42
N GLY A 32 2.49 15.36 -6.51
CA GLY A 32 3.95 15.58 -6.45
C GLY A 32 4.77 14.30 -6.23
N LEU A 33 4.24 13.33 -5.47
CA LEU A 33 4.96 12.10 -5.10
C LEU A 33 5.13 11.11 -6.25
N VAL A 34 4.24 11.19 -7.25
CA VAL A 34 4.22 10.28 -8.40
C VAL A 34 5.19 10.76 -9.49
N HIS A 35 5.41 12.08 -9.59
CA HIS A 35 6.27 12.69 -10.61
C HIS A 35 7.76 12.59 -10.28
N ASP A 36 8.15 12.56 -8.99
CA ASP A 36 9.56 12.45 -8.59
C ASP A 36 10.19 11.07 -8.94
N ALA A 37 9.36 10.05 -9.20
CA ALA A 37 9.82 8.68 -9.45
C ALA A 37 10.43 8.46 -10.84
N ASP A 38 10.09 9.28 -11.84
CA ASP A 38 10.61 9.14 -13.21
C ASP A 38 12.09 9.55 -13.35
N ALA A 39 12.68 10.18 -12.32
CA ALA A 39 14.05 10.71 -12.37
C ALA A 39 15.14 9.78 -11.78
N ALA A 40 14.79 8.72 -11.05
CA ALA A 40 15.76 7.91 -10.30
C ALA A 40 16.01 6.54 -10.93
N THR A 41 17.15 6.39 -11.63
CA THR A 41 17.50 5.16 -12.38
C THR A 41 17.91 3.96 -11.51
N GLU A 42 17.89 4.07 -10.17
CA GLU A 42 18.02 2.94 -9.22
C GLU A 42 16.95 3.02 -8.11
N ALA A 43 15.70 3.29 -8.48
CA ALA A 43 14.60 3.29 -7.52
C ALA A 43 14.40 1.88 -6.95
N ARG A 44 14.56 1.73 -5.63
CA ARG A 44 14.13 0.51 -4.92
C ARG A 44 12.68 0.24 -5.28
N PRO A 45 12.29 -1.03 -5.57
CA PRO A 45 10.90 -1.35 -5.80
C PRO A 45 10.09 -0.94 -4.56
N GLY A 46 9.02 -0.17 -4.76
CA GLY A 46 8.12 0.17 -3.67
C GLY A 46 7.41 -1.05 -3.15
N ARG A 47 6.81 -0.92 -1.97
CA ARG A 47 6.14 -2.03 -1.27
C ARG A 47 4.96 -1.51 -0.48
N VAL A 48 4.05 -2.41 -0.14
CA VAL A 48 2.92 -2.12 0.74
C VAL A 48 3.04 -2.93 2.03
N SER A 49 2.75 -2.32 3.18
CA SER A 49 2.58 -3.06 4.43
C SER A 49 1.17 -2.86 4.97
N LEU A 50 0.47 -3.96 5.23
CA LEU A 50 -0.86 -3.96 5.85
C LEU A 50 -0.69 -4.05 7.36
N VAL A 51 -0.94 -2.95 8.07
CA VAL A 51 -0.66 -2.85 9.50
C VAL A 51 -1.95 -2.77 10.29
N GLY A 52 -2.13 -3.73 11.20
CA GLY A 52 -3.16 -3.72 12.22
C GLY A 52 -2.78 -2.83 13.40
N THR A 53 -3.71 -2.00 13.85
CA THR A 53 -3.50 -1.14 15.02
C THR A 53 -4.01 -1.75 16.33
N GLY A 54 -4.52 -2.99 16.29
CA GLY A 54 -5.15 -3.60 17.46
C GLY A 54 -6.48 -2.90 17.83
N PRO A 55 -7.03 -3.12 19.03
CA PRO A 55 -8.37 -2.65 19.41
C PRO A 55 -8.49 -1.12 19.60
N GLY A 56 -7.42 -0.34 19.43
CA GLY A 56 -7.51 1.12 19.32
C GLY A 56 -6.35 1.90 19.94
N ALA A 57 -5.90 1.51 21.15
CA ALA A 57 -4.82 2.21 21.84
C ALA A 57 -3.43 1.87 21.28
N ALA A 58 -2.51 2.85 21.30
CA ALA A 58 -1.15 2.69 20.79
C ALA A 58 -0.35 1.58 21.50
N GLU A 59 -0.66 1.28 22.77
CA GLU A 59 -0.05 0.18 23.53
C GLU A 59 -0.28 -1.21 22.92
N HIS A 60 -1.29 -1.35 22.05
CA HIS A 60 -1.57 -2.59 21.35
C HIS A 60 -0.79 -2.74 20.04
N LEU A 61 0.00 -1.73 19.65
CA LEU A 61 0.88 -1.84 18.50
C LEU A 61 1.98 -2.86 18.78
N THR A 62 2.18 -3.76 17.83
CA THR A 62 3.35 -4.64 17.87
C THR A 62 4.62 -3.85 17.60
N LEU A 63 5.77 -4.34 18.09
CA LEU A 63 7.07 -3.73 17.77
C LEU A 63 7.34 -3.71 16.25
N LYS A 64 6.80 -4.68 15.51
CA LYS A 64 6.84 -4.69 14.04
C LYS A 64 6.07 -3.51 13.47
N ALA A 65 4.81 -3.30 13.90
CA ALA A 65 3.98 -2.19 13.45
C ALA A 65 4.65 -0.83 13.68
N VAL A 66 5.22 -0.61 14.88
CA VAL A 66 5.95 0.64 15.20
C VAL A 66 7.13 0.86 14.25
N ARG A 67 7.94 -0.18 14.00
CA ARG A 67 9.08 -0.07 13.05
C ARG A 67 8.61 0.19 11.62
N THR A 68 7.51 -0.44 11.20
CA THR A 68 6.92 -0.24 9.87
C THR A 68 6.41 1.18 9.70
N LEU A 69 5.72 1.73 10.71
CA LEU A 69 5.23 3.11 10.73
C LEU A 69 6.35 4.13 10.66
N ALA A 70 7.42 3.93 11.44
CA ALA A 70 8.60 4.80 11.44
C ALA A 70 9.38 4.77 10.11
N ALA A 71 9.21 3.73 9.29
CA ALA A 71 9.86 3.58 7.99
C ALA A 71 8.95 3.92 6.80
N ALA A 72 7.70 4.36 7.04
CA ALA A 72 6.73 4.67 6.00
C ALA A 72 7.11 5.92 5.21
N ASP A 73 6.82 5.94 3.91
CA ASP A 73 6.82 7.15 3.10
C ASP A 73 5.40 7.72 2.99
N VAL A 74 4.39 6.85 2.94
CA VAL A 74 2.97 7.21 2.87
C VAL A 74 2.15 6.33 3.78
N LEU A 75 1.21 6.91 4.53
CA LEU A 75 0.24 6.23 5.37
C LEU A 75 -1.17 6.39 4.78
N LEU A 76 -1.81 5.28 4.45
CA LEU A 76 -3.23 5.21 4.07
C LEU A 76 -4.04 4.77 5.29
N ILE A 77 -4.74 5.73 5.91
CA ILE A 77 -5.33 5.60 7.25
C ILE A 77 -6.83 5.29 7.14
N ASP A 78 -7.28 4.21 7.81
CA ASP A 78 -8.70 3.88 7.91
C ASP A 78 -9.43 4.71 8.98
N ALA A 79 -10.76 4.73 8.90
CA ALA A 79 -11.66 5.58 9.70
C ALA A 79 -11.52 5.43 11.23
N LEU A 80 -11.22 4.21 11.66
CA LEU A 80 -11.25 3.80 13.06
C LEU A 80 -9.85 3.76 13.69
N VAL A 81 -8.82 4.18 12.94
CA VAL A 81 -7.48 4.32 13.49
C VAL A 81 -7.43 5.55 14.37
N GLU A 82 -6.93 5.39 15.60
CA GLU A 82 -6.76 6.51 16.54
C GLU A 82 -5.51 7.34 16.23
N GLU A 83 -5.57 8.63 16.53
CA GLU A 83 -4.50 9.58 16.19
C GLU A 83 -3.18 9.26 16.92
N GLU A 84 -3.23 8.74 18.15
CA GLU A 84 -2.04 8.37 18.95
C GLU A 84 -1.16 7.32 18.25
N VAL A 85 -1.75 6.44 17.42
CA VAL A 85 -0.97 5.49 16.60
C VAL A 85 -0.07 6.22 15.61
N LEU A 86 -0.50 7.38 15.12
CA LEU A 86 0.20 8.17 14.11
C LEU A 86 1.41 8.92 14.68
N ASP A 87 1.53 9.03 16.00
CA ASP A 87 2.71 9.63 16.66
C ASP A 87 3.96 8.76 16.50
N TYR A 88 3.79 7.48 16.20
CA TYR A 88 4.88 6.54 15.92
C TYR A 88 5.29 6.50 14.44
N ALA A 89 4.54 7.20 13.59
CA ALA A 89 4.84 7.27 12.17
C ALA A 89 6.02 8.20 11.89
N ASN A 90 6.70 7.95 10.77
CA ASN A 90 7.67 8.90 10.23
C ASN A 90 7.01 10.29 10.10
N PRO A 91 7.55 11.35 10.72
CA PRO A 91 6.96 12.69 10.67
C PRO A 91 6.99 13.30 9.27
N ALA A 92 7.88 12.83 8.38
CA ALA A 92 7.94 13.24 6.98
C ALA A 92 7.00 12.42 6.09
N ALA A 93 6.38 11.35 6.60
CA ALA A 93 5.47 10.54 5.81
C ALA A 93 4.17 11.29 5.52
N LEU A 94 3.71 11.17 4.28
CA LEU A 94 2.43 11.72 3.90
C LEU A 94 1.30 10.91 4.54
N ARG A 95 0.31 11.59 5.12
CA ARG A 95 -0.88 10.97 5.72
C ARG A 95 -2.09 11.17 4.81
N VAL A 96 -2.71 10.09 4.37
CA VAL A 96 -3.91 10.10 3.51
C VAL A 96 -5.03 9.35 4.21
N GLN A 97 -6.12 10.04 4.49
CA GLN A 97 -7.32 9.44 5.07
C GLN A 97 -8.14 8.77 3.97
N VAL A 98 -8.30 7.44 4.05
CA VAL A 98 -9.05 6.64 3.06
C VAL A 98 -10.37 6.11 3.60
N GLY A 99 -10.54 6.10 4.92
CA GLY A 99 -11.81 5.81 5.59
C GLY A 99 -12.65 7.06 5.90
N LYS A 100 -13.86 6.88 6.45
CA LYS A 100 -14.71 7.99 6.92
C LYS A 100 -15.10 7.88 8.39
N ARG A 101 -15.16 9.04 9.04
CA ARG A 101 -16.04 9.27 10.19
C ARG A 101 -17.32 9.99 9.73
N GLY A 102 -18.50 9.47 10.07
CA GLY A 102 -19.77 10.24 10.01
C GLY A 102 -20.46 10.46 8.65
N GLY A 103 -20.59 9.44 7.78
CA GLY A 103 -21.61 9.44 6.71
C GLY A 103 -21.31 10.22 5.40
N LYS A 104 -20.08 10.71 5.17
CA LYS A 104 -19.66 11.33 3.88
C LYS A 104 -19.54 10.28 2.74
N ALA A 105 -19.08 10.61 1.53
CA ALA A 105 -18.86 9.66 0.41
C ALA A 105 -17.48 8.97 0.50
N SER A 106 -17.40 7.65 0.23
CA SER A 106 -16.22 6.84 0.59
C SER A 106 -15.31 6.81 -0.58
N CYS A 107 -14.00 6.80 -0.32
CA CYS A 107 -13.12 6.17 -1.28
C CYS A 107 -13.67 4.75 -1.52
N ARG A 108 -13.96 4.42 -2.78
CA ARG A 108 -14.36 3.04 -3.10
C ARG A 108 -13.15 2.16 -2.84
N GLN A 109 -13.38 0.90 -2.51
CA GLN A 109 -12.25 -0.01 -2.27
C GLN A 109 -11.33 -0.08 -3.50
N GLU A 110 -11.90 -0.07 -4.71
CA GLU A 110 -11.16 -0.01 -5.97
C GLU A 110 -10.19 1.17 -6.03
N ASP A 111 -10.63 2.37 -5.62
CA ASP A 111 -9.81 3.58 -5.61
C ASP A 111 -8.66 3.48 -4.59
N ILE A 112 -8.90 2.86 -3.42
CA ILE A 112 -7.85 2.59 -2.42
C ILE A 112 -6.81 1.62 -2.97
N ASN A 113 -7.29 0.57 -3.64
CA ASN A 113 -6.44 -0.44 -4.25
C ASN A 113 -5.56 0.18 -5.35
N ASP A 114 -6.17 0.97 -6.25
CA ASP A 114 -5.45 1.70 -7.30
C ASP A 114 -4.41 2.67 -6.71
N LEU A 115 -4.79 3.38 -5.64
CA LEU A 115 -3.90 4.31 -4.95
C LEU A 115 -2.64 3.61 -4.39
N MET A 116 -2.81 2.44 -3.75
CA MET A 116 -1.67 1.65 -3.27
C MET A 116 -0.75 1.23 -4.41
N VAL A 117 -1.31 0.80 -5.53
CA VAL A 117 -0.56 0.40 -6.72
C VAL A 117 0.23 1.57 -7.29
N VAL A 118 -0.40 2.73 -7.47
CA VAL A 118 0.27 3.94 -7.98
C VAL A 118 1.46 4.31 -7.10
N LEU A 119 1.24 4.43 -5.78
CA LEU A 119 2.27 4.86 -4.83
C LEU A 119 3.43 3.87 -4.75
N ALA A 120 3.14 2.57 -4.71
CA ALA A 120 4.18 1.54 -4.67
C ALA A 120 4.98 1.50 -5.99
N ARG A 121 4.33 1.70 -7.14
CA ARG A 121 5.03 1.83 -8.44
C ARG A 121 5.94 3.06 -8.51
N SER A 122 5.61 4.11 -7.77
CA SER A 122 6.49 5.28 -7.59
C SER A 122 7.65 5.05 -6.61
N GLY A 123 7.92 3.79 -6.23
CA GLY A 123 9.04 3.43 -5.35
C GLY A 123 8.81 3.70 -3.87
N LYS A 124 7.58 4.04 -3.46
CA LYS A 124 7.26 4.40 -2.07
C LYS A 124 6.99 3.15 -1.22
N HIS A 125 7.34 3.25 0.06
CA HIS A 125 6.83 2.36 1.10
C HIS A 125 5.47 2.88 1.59
N VAL A 126 4.41 2.18 1.20
CA VAL A 126 3.03 2.52 1.55
C VAL A 126 2.60 1.68 2.74
N VAL A 127 2.15 2.31 3.82
CA VAL A 127 1.56 1.62 4.97
C VAL A 127 0.06 1.81 4.95
N ARG A 128 -0.70 0.72 4.79
CA ARG A 128 -2.16 0.71 4.91
C ARG A 128 -2.53 0.38 6.35
N LEU A 129 -2.88 1.41 7.13
CA LEU A 129 -3.30 1.25 8.51
C LEU A 129 -4.76 0.85 8.59
N LYS A 130 -5.03 -0.26 9.28
CA LYS A 130 -6.37 -0.81 9.50
C LYS A 130 -6.60 -0.98 11.00
N SER A 131 -7.81 -0.64 11.46
CA SER A 131 -8.21 -0.88 12.84
C SER A 131 -8.32 -2.37 13.13
N GLY A 132 -7.92 -2.80 14.32
CA GLY A 132 -7.96 -4.20 14.72
C GLY A 132 -6.86 -5.04 14.05
N ASP A 133 -7.21 -6.27 13.71
CA ASP A 133 -6.35 -7.19 12.96
C ASP A 133 -6.75 -7.21 11.47
N PRO A 134 -5.82 -6.97 10.52
CA PRO A 134 -6.10 -6.93 9.09
C PRO A 134 -6.71 -8.21 8.53
N SER A 135 -6.35 -9.37 9.09
CA SER A 135 -6.81 -10.69 8.64
C SER A 135 -8.20 -11.05 9.17
N VAL A 136 -8.63 -10.43 10.28
CA VAL A 136 -9.92 -10.70 10.92
C VAL A 136 -10.97 -9.64 10.55
N PHE A 137 -10.57 -8.38 10.42
CA PHE A 137 -11.49 -7.26 10.22
C PHE A 137 -11.08 -6.44 9.00
N GLY A 138 -11.53 -6.86 7.81
CA GLY A 138 -11.54 -5.97 6.65
C GLY A 138 -11.32 -6.65 5.31
N ARG A 139 -11.01 -5.79 4.33
CA ARG A 139 -10.81 -6.14 2.91
C ARG A 139 -9.35 -6.48 2.57
N ALA A 140 -8.58 -6.95 3.55
CA ALA A 140 -7.15 -7.24 3.35
C ALA A 140 -6.91 -8.29 2.25
N GLY A 141 -7.81 -9.29 2.11
CA GLY A 141 -7.74 -10.27 1.03
C GLY A 141 -7.82 -9.62 -0.36
N GLU A 142 -8.84 -8.78 -0.61
CA GLU A 142 -9.00 -8.05 -1.87
C GLU A 142 -7.81 -7.11 -2.16
N GLU A 143 -7.25 -6.49 -1.12
CA GLU A 143 -6.07 -5.63 -1.20
C GLU A 143 -4.82 -6.43 -1.59
N ILE A 144 -4.58 -7.58 -0.95
CA ILE A 144 -3.45 -8.49 -1.25
C ILE A 144 -3.58 -9.05 -2.67
N GLU A 145 -4.75 -9.55 -3.06
CA GLU A 145 -5.00 -10.11 -4.39
C GLU A 145 -4.71 -9.08 -5.48
N ARG A 146 -5.12 -7.82 -5.30
CA ARG A 146 -4.80 -6.77 -6.26
C ARG A 146 -3.30 -6.50 -6.33
N LEU A 147 -2.61 -6.38 -5.19
CA LEU A 147 -1.20 -6.05 -5.16
C LEU A 147 -0.33 -7.18 -5.73
N ASP A 148 -0.70 -8.44 -5.46
CA ASP A 148 -0.06 -9.63 -6.05
C ASP A 148 -0.24 -9.68 -7.57
N ALA A 149 -1.44 -9.37 -8.07
CA ALA A 149 -1.71 -9.30 -9.51
C ALA A 149 -0.84 -8.27 -10.25
N GLU A 150 -0.37 -7.24 -9.54
CA GLU A 150 0.53 -6.18 -10.04
C GLU A 150 2.01 -6.44 -9.73
N GLY A 151 2.34 -7.53 -9.03
CA GLY A 151 3.70 -7.91 -8.64
C GLY A 151 4.31 -7.01 -7.56
N ILE A 152 3.49 -6.36 -6.73
CA ILE A 152 3.94 -5.47 -5.67
C ILE A 152 4.14 -6.28 -4.38
N PRO A 153 5.32 -6.21 -3.73
CA PRO A 153 5.55 -6.87 -2.45
C PRO A 153 4.58 -6.36 -1.37
N VAL A 154 3.94 -7.29 -0.66
CA VAL A 154 3.06 -7.02 0.48
C VAL A 154 3.58 -7.72 1.73
N GLU A 155 3.56 -6.99 2.86
CA GLU A 155 3.92 -7.50 4.19
C GLU A 155 2.84 -7.22 5.25
#